data_AF-A0A1I1U318-F1
#
_entry.id   AF-A0A1I1U318-F1
#
_cell.length_a   1.000
_cell.length_b   1.000
_cell.length_c   1.000
_cell.angle_alpha   90.00
_cell.angle_beta   90.00
_cell.angle_gamma   90.00
#
_symmetry.space_group_name_H-M   'P 1'
#
loop_
_entity.id
_entity.type
_entity.pdbx_description
1 polymer ?
#
loop_
_entity_poly.entity_id
_entity_poly.type
_entity_poly.pdbx_seq_one_letter_code
_entity_poly.pdbx_strand_id
1 'polypeptide(L)'
;MKKLILILFLLLVFISCKKDKQSQKKENNTVEDTTNIVGSKNDSIALLALTKELYEWEENKSTGSDFSPIEDKNIDSIYSGIDMKLHKARLKELQNTHLFSKDFIDNYNKIALKIDSEFKSGTLKWNVGELPPFGSGASPWCNCQDTPDRFLDKIWIMHISIENNKAFYNWSWGDGIVYNVKAVKENNEWKISYLEGFDYESFVESFQKTNDFTGRWKNDMVSLNIGNKSLAFEYHGQCVYFYPVRKISDTEFEMIWAREMDCKFDNGTDETFGLKDIPQVGKPFSKFTLKNNALHVQYYYKKWVEKYSEQVSGVFTSEYEKEREEY
;
A
#
# COMPACT_ATOMS: atom_id res chain seq x y z
N MET A 1 71.31 -3.10 -8.75
CA MET A 1 72.26 -3.46 -9.81
C MET A 1 71.52 -4.24 -10.90
N LYS A 2 71.67 -3.78 -12.16
CA LYS A 2 71.39 -4.46 -13.46
C LYS A 2 69.92 -4.77 -13.78
N LYS A 3 69.26 -3.96 -14.63
CA LYS A 3 69.25 -3.92 -16.13
C LYS A 3 68.35 -5.03 -16.71
N LEU A 4 67.20 -4.72 -17.35
CA LEU A 4 66.98 -4.21 -18.72
C LEU A 4 67.50 -5.16 -19.81
N ILE A 5 66.72 -5.31 -20.90
CA ILE A 5 66.92 -6.07 -22.17
C ILE A 5 65.90 -7.24 -22.25
N LEU A 6 65.01 -7.36 -23.25
CA LEU A 6 65.27 -7.32 -24.69
C LEU A 6 64.05 -6.80 -25.50
N ILE A 7 64.38 -5.94 -26.45
CA ILE A 7 63.56 -5.33 -27.50
C ILE A 7 63.76 -6.16 -28.80
N LEU A 8 62.85 -5.98 -29.76
CA LEU A 8 63.02 -6.15 -31.21
C LEU A 8 62.70 -7.54 -31.81
N PHE A 9 61.53 -7.63 -32.44
CA PHE A 9 61.50 -8.04 -33.84
C PHE A 9 60.75 -6.99 -34.66
N LEU A 10 61.56 -6.19 -35.35
CA LEU A 10 61.20 -5.35 -36.47
C LEU A 10 60.82 -6.26 -37.65
N LEU A 11 59.73 -5.94 -38.36
CA LEU A 11 59.77 -6.04 -39.82
C LEU A 11 58.76 -5.09 -40.46
N LEU A 12 59.35 -3.96 -40.86
CA LEU A 12 58.88 -3.03 -41.86
C LEU A 12 58.69 -3.74 -43.20
N VAL A 13 57.56 -3.48 -43.87
CA VAL A 13 57.57 -3.26 -45.33
C VAL A 13 56.69 -2.05 -45.64
N PHE A 14 57.38 -0.95 -45.97
CA PHE A 14 56.85 0.16 -46.75
C PHE A 14 56.73 -0.27 -48.21
N ILE A 15 55.57 -0.05 -48.84
CA ILE A 15 55.49 0.28 -50.27
C ILE A 15 54.52 1.46 -50.42
N SER A 16 54.91 2.35 -51.33
CA SER A 16 54.59 3.76 -51.43
C SER A 16 53.61 4.07 -52.58
N CYS A 17 52.91 5.20 -52.42
CA CYS A 17 52.39 6.17 -53.42
C CYS A 17 51.47 5.71 -54.58
N LYS A 18 50.31 6.38 -54.67
CA LYS A 18 50.09 7.49 -55.62
C LYS A 18 48.84 8.32 -55.28
N LYS A 19 48.95 9.65 -55.42
CA LYS A 19 47.84 10.60 -55.50
C LYS A 19 47.32 10.63 -56.95
N ASP A 20 46.01 10.57 -57.12
CA ASP A 20 45.30 11.28 -58.20
C ASP A 20 43.83 11.56 -57.82
N LYS A 21 43.28 12.60 -58.45
CA LYS A 21 42.05 13.35 -58.10
C LYS A 21 40.72 12.65 -58.44
N GLN A 22 39.70 13.04 -57.65
CA GLN A 22 38.25 13.14 -57.92
C GLN A 22 37.45 11.88 -58.30
N SER A 23 36.48 11.55 -57.43
CA SER A 23 35.06 11.70 -57.78
C SER A 23 34.18 11.62 -56.51
N GLN A 24 33.14 12.45 -56.46
CA GLN A 24 32.12 12.48 -55.42
C GLN A 24 31.35 11.15 -55.35
N LYS A 25 31.11 10.65 -54.13
CA LYS A 25 29.88 9.94 -53.81
C LYS A 25 29.45 10.34 -52.40
N LYS A 26 28.29 11.01 -52.34
CA LYS A 26 27.54 11.26 -51.10
C LYS A 26 27.25 9.92 -50.44
N GLU A 27 27.59 9.80 -49.16
CA GLU A 27 26.92 8.85 -48.28
C GLU A 27 26.73 9.54 -46.93
N ASN A 28 25.47 9.59 -46.52
CA ASN A 28 24.96 10.48 -45.49
C ASN A 28 25.46 10.08 -44.10
N ASN A 29 25.85 11.09 -43.33
CA ASN A 29 26.06 11.01 -41.90
C ASN A 29 24.80 10.46 -41.21
N THR A 30 24.93 9.33 -40.52
CA THR A 30 24.01 8.96 -39.45
C THR A 30 24.45 9.75 -38.22
N VAL A 31 23.71 10.82 -37.94
CA VAL A 31 23.75 11.53 -36.67
C VAL A 31 23.17 10.58 -35.62
N GLU A 32 24.01 10.06 -34.73
CA GLU A 32 23.56 9.49 -33.46
C GLU A 32 22.99 10.61 -32.59
N ASP A 33 21.66 10.66 -32.61
CA ASP A 33 20.70 11.04 -31.56
C ASP A 33 21.28 11.58 -30.24
N THR A 34 21.76 12.84 -30.27
CA THR A 34 21.90 13.70 -29.07
C THR A 34 20.56 14.24 -28.56
N THR A 35 19.43 13.94 -29.22
CA THR A 35 18.11 14.48 -28.86
C THR A 35 17.50 13.80 -27.63
N ASN A 36 17.80 12.52 -27.39
CA ASN A 36 17.24 11.79 -26.25
C ASN A 36 17.85 12.16 -24.88
N ILE A 37 19.14 12.53 -24.81
CA ILE A 37 19.80 12.90 -23.53
C ILE A 37 19.36 14.30 -23.05
N VAL A 38 19.14 15.22 -23.98
CA VAL A 38 18.67 16.59 -23.66
C VAL A 38 17.20 16.59 -23.25
N GLY A 39 16.36 15.73 -23.85
CA GLY A 39 14.96 15.55 -23.46
C GLY A 39 14.79 15.01 -22.04
N SER A 40 15.54 13.96 -21.68
CA SER A 40 15.45 13.32 -20.36
C SER A 40 15.86 14.23 -19.20
N LYS A 41 16.91 15.06 -19.37
CA LYS A 41 17.33 16.02 -18.34
C LYS A 41 16.27 17.09 -18.10
N ASN A 42 15.68 17.62 -19.17
CA ASN A 42 14.61 18.61 -19.07
C ASN A 42 13.35 18.02 -18.41
N ASP A 43 13.02 16.77 -18.71
CA ASP A 43 11.88 16.11 -18.09
C ASP A 43 12.08 15.85 -16.59
N SER A 44 13.27 15.45 -16.16
CA SER A 44 13.55 15.30 -14.72
C SER A 44 13.39 16.62 -13.95
N ILE A 45 13.79 17.75 -14.55
CA ILE A 45 13.63 19.08 -13.97
C ILE A 45 12.14 19.46 -13.93
N ALA A 46 11.40 19.19 -15.01
CA ALA A 46 9.97 19.47 -15.08
C ALA A 46 9.16 18.63 -14.09
N LEU A 47 9.52 17.36 -13.88
CA LEU A 47 8.88 16.49 -12.90
C LEU A 47 9.15 16.98 -11.47
N LEU A 48 10.39 17.41 -11.15
CA LEU A 48 10.69 17.99 -9.84
C LEU A 48 9.90 19.29 -9.61
N ALA A 49 9.80 20.14 -10.63
CA ALA A 49 9.00 21.35 -10.57
C ALA A 49 7.52 21.03 -10.33
N LEU A 50 6.95 20.07 -11.07
CA LEU A 50 5.58 19.58 -10.87
C LEU A 50 5.34 19.08 -9.44
N THR A 51 6.27 18.29 -8.87
CA THR A 51 6.15 17.83 -7.47
C THR A 51 6.19 18.99 -6.48
N LYS A 52 7.08 19.97 -6.68
CA LYS A 52 7.13 21.16 -5.81
C LYS A 52 5.88 22.03 -5.94
N GLU A 53 5.35 22.19 -7.14
CA GLU A 53 4.11 22.93 -7.39
C GLU A 53 2.91 22.24 -6.75
N LEU A 54 2.85 20.91 -6.78
CA LEU A 54 1.84 20.12 -6.07
C LEU A 54 1.83 20.44 -4.57
N TYR A 55 2.98 20.31 -3.89
CA TYR A 55 3.02 20.54 -2.44
C TYR A 55 2.93 22.02 -2.06
N GLU A 56 3.42 22.94 -2.90
CA GLU A 56 3.16 24.36 -2.71
C GLU A 56 1.66 24.68 -2.83
N TRP A 57 0.96 24.03 -3.77
CA TRP A 57 -0.47 24.18 -3.89
C TRP A 57 -1.20 23.57 -2.68
N GLU A 58 -0.91 22.32 -2.33
CA GLU A 58 -1.64 21.62 -1.27
C GLU A 58 -1.44 22.27 0.10
N GLU A 59 -0.21 22.63 0.46
CA GLU A 59 0.07 23.14 1.82
C GLU A 59 -0.30 24.63 1.98
N ASN A 60 -0.17 25.43 0.91
CA ASN A 60 -0.28 26.90 1.03
C ASN A 60 -1.45 27.53 0.27
N LYS A 61 -2.10 26.82 -0.67
CA LYS A 61 -3.12 27.41 -1.57
C LYS A 61 -4.44 26.65 -1.58
N SER A 62 -4.40 25.35 -1.32
CA SER A 62 -5.55 24.46 -1.25
C SER A 62 -6.42 24.88 -0.08
N THR A 63 -7.73 24.96 -0.32
CA THR A 63 -8.70 25.35 0.73
C THR A 63 -9.86 24.37 0.84
N GLY A 64 -9.95 23.42 -0.10
CA GLY A 64 -10.98 22.39 -0.09
C GLY A 64 -10.60 21.23 0.82
N SER A 65 -11.58 20.72 1.57
CA SER A 65 -11.45 19.45 2.27
C SER A 65 -11.78 18.29 1.33
N ASP A 66 -11.01 17.21 1.44
CA ASP A 66 -11.28 15.99 0.68
C ASP A 66 -12.39 15.16 1.35
N PHE A 67 -13.28 14.59 0.54
CA PHE A 67 -14.32 13.65 0.97
C PHE A 67 -15.17 14.11 2.17
N SER A 68 -15.51 15.41 2.24
CA SER A 68 -16.31 15.96 3.35
C SER A 68 -17.65 15.22 3.54
N PRO A 69 -17.98 14.76 4.75
CA PRO A 69 -19.23 14.06 5.00
C PRO A 69 -20.43 15.00 5.20
N ILE A 70 -21.64 14.44 5.14
CA ILE A 70 -22.90 15.08 5.57
C ILE A 70 -23.42 14.35 6.81
N GLU A 71 -23.68 15.08 7.90
CA GLU A 71 -24.34 14.53 9.09
C GLU A 71 -25.77 14.07 8.78
N ASP A 72 -26.16 12.90 9.27
CA ASP A 72 -27.56 12.46 9.24
C ASP A 72 -28.36 13.29 10.25
N LYS A 73 -29.37 14.01 9.78
CA LYS A 73 -30.24 14.83 10.65
C LYS A 73 -31.28 14.02 11.42
N ASN A 74 -31.50 12.76 11.03
CA ASN A 74 -32.52 11.89 11.61
C ASN A 74 -31.94 10.89 12.61
N ILE A 75 -30.64 10.63 12.54
CA ILE A 75 -29.93 9.73 13.44
C ILE A 75 -28.79 10.54 14.06
N ASP A 76 -28.89 10.76 15.38
CA ASP A 76 -27.90 11.54 16.10
C ASP A 76 -26.51 10.93 15.94
N SER A 77 -25.52 11.79 15.71
CA SER A 77 -24.10 11.46 15.77
C SER A 77 -23.57 10.45 14.72
N ILE A 78 -24.20 10.33 13.54
CA ILE A 78 -23.63 9.59 12.39
C ILE A 78 -23.61 10.42 11.10
N TYR A 79 -22.66 10.13 10.22
CA TYR A 79 -22.65 10.65 8.85
C TYR A 79 -23.49 9.77 7.91
N SER A 80 -24.16 10.40 6.94
CA SER A 80 -25.10 9.79 5.99
C SER A 80 -24.55 9.65 4.56
N GLY A 81 -23.40 10.24 4.26
CA GLY A 81 -22.81 10.24 2.92
C GLY A 81 -21.75 11.31 2.73
N ILE A 82 -21.30 11.48 1.49
CA ILE A 82 -20.38 12.54 1.08
C ILE A 82 -21.18 13.77 0.65
N ASP A 83 -20.70 14.96 1.00
CA ASP A 83 -21.23 16.21 0.46
C ASP A 83 -20.85 16.35 -1.01
N MET A 84 -21.74 15.87 -1.89
CA MET A 84 -21.54 15.90 -3.33
C MET A 84 -21.47 17.31 -3.92
N LYS A 85 -21.91 18.35 -3.19
CA LYS A 85 -21.74 19.75 -3.62
C LYS A 85 -20.31 20.20 -3.34
N LEU A 86 -19.79 19.94 -2.15
CA LEU A 86 -18.39 20.23 -1.80
C LEU A 86 -17.43 19.40 -2.64
N HIS A 87 -17.71 18.11 -2.86
CA HIS A 87 -16.90 17.24 -3.71
C HIS A 87 -16.81 17.74 -5.16
N LYS A 88 -17.93 18.20 -5.75
CA LYS A 88 -17.91 18.81 -7.09
C LYS A 88 -17.09 20.10 -7.14
N ALA A 89 -17.12 20.90 -6.08
CA ALA A 89 -16.27 22.09 -5.98
C ALA A 89 -14.79 21.71 -5.88
N ARG A 90 -14.45 20.69 -5.08
CA ARG A 90 -13.10 20.15 -4.95
C ARG A 90 -12.58 19.59 -6.28
N LEU A 91 -13.37 18.81 -7.01
CA LEU A 91 -13.01 18.35 -8.37
C LEU A 91 -12.68 19.50 -9.31
N LYS A 92 -13.46 20.59 -9.26
CA LYS A 92 -13.23 21.77 -10.09
C LYS A 92 -11.94 22.50 -9.68
N GLU A 93 -11.68 22.61 -8.38
CA GLU A 93 -10.42 23.15 -7.87
C GLU A 93 -9.23 22.34 -8.40
N LEU A 94 -9.24 21.02 -8.22
CA LEU A 94 -8.21 20.11 -8.74
C LEU A 94 -7.98 20.28 -10.24
N GLN A 95 -9.05 20.32 -11.04
CA GLN A 95 -8.97 20.53 -12.49
C GLN A 95 -8.36 21.88 -12.87
N ASN A 96 -8.68 22.95 -12.13
CA ASN A 96 -8.18 24.30 -12.39
C ASN A 96 -6.71 24.49 -12.02
N THR A 97 -6.13 23.60 -11.21
CA THR A 97 -4.68 23.65 -10.93
C THR A 97 -3.85 23.31 -12.17
N HIS A 98 -4.42 22.56 -13.12
CA HIS A 98 -3.71 21.94 -14.24
C HIS A 98 -2.59 20.95 -13.85
N LEU A 99 -2.40 20.67 -12.55
CA LEU A 99 -1.39 19.74 -12.03
C LEU A 99 -1.76 18.26 -12.26
N PHE A 100 -3.05 17.97 -12.37
CA PHE A 100 -3.58 16.61 -12.41
C PHE A 100 -4.09 16.24 -13.80
N SER A 101 -3.77 15.02 -14.22
CA SER A 101 -4.31 14.40 -15.43
C SER A 101 -5.76 13.95 -15.21
N LYS A 102 -6.44 13.61 -16.31
CA LYS A 102 -7.80 13.06 -16.24
C LYS A 102 -7.85 11.78 -15.41
N ASP A 103 -6.85 10.91 -15.52
CA ASP A 103 -6.81 9.63 -14.79
C ASP A 103 -6.84 9.82 -13.28
N PHE A 104 -6.09 10.82 -12.77
CA PHE A 104 -6.09 11.15 -11.35
C PHE A 104 -7.47 11.67 -10.91
N ILE A 105 -8.04 12.62 -11.67
CA ILE A 105 -9.35 13.22 -11.37
C ILE A 105 -10.46 12.16 -11.38
N ASP A 106 -10.44 11.26 -12.36
CA ASP A 106 -11.39 10.16 -12.46
C ASP A 106 -11.28 9.21 -11.26
N ASN A 107 -10.06 8.85 -10.86
CA ASN A 107 -9.83 8.00 -9.69
C ASN A 107 -10.28 8.68 -8.39
N TYR A 108 -9.92 9.95 -8.17
CA TYR A 108 -10.36 10.75 -7.02
C TYR A 108 -11.90 10.80 -6.94
N ASN A 109 -12.58 11.03 -8.07
CA ASN A 109 -14.03 10.99 -8.11
C ASN A 109 -14.60 9.59 -7.81
N LYS A 110 -13.98 8.54 -8.35
CA LYS A 110 -14.38 7.15 -8.14
C LYS A 110 -14.32 6.76 -6.66
N ILE A 111 -13.31 7.22 -5.92
CA ILE A 111 -13.18 7.03 -4.47
C ILE A 111 -14.39 7.64 -3.74
N ALA A 112 -14.69 8.92 -3.98
CA ALA A 112 -15.81 9.59 -3.32
C ALA A 112 -17.16 8.91 -3.59
N LEU A 113 -17.41 8.50 -4.85
CA LEU A 113 -18.64 7.82 -5.23
C LEU A 113 -18.78 6.46 -4.55
N LYS A 114 -17.67 5.73 -4.37
CA LYS A 114 -17.66 4.47 -3.66
C LYS A 114 -17.99 4.66 -2.18
N ILE A 115 -17.32 5.60 -1.51
CA ILE A 115 -17.56 5.93 -0.09
C ILE A 115 -19.03 6.35 0.13
N ASP A 116 -19.53 7.26 -0.70
CA ASP A 116 -20.93 7.73 -0.65
C ASP A 116 -21.95 6.59 -0.85
N SER A 117 -21.67 5.68 -1.78
CA SER A 117 -22.50 4.48 -1.98
C SER A 117 -22.50 3.57 -0.76
N GLU A 118 -21.37 3.41 -0.08
CA GLU A 118 -21.29 2.54 1.10
C GLU A 118 -22.02 3.14 2.30
N PHE A 119 -21.94 4.46 2.49
CA PHE A 119 -22.78 5.18 3.47
C PHE A 119 -24.27 4.95 3.21
N LYS A 120 -24.71 5.19 1.97
CA LYS A 120 -26.13 5.04 1.59
C LYS A 120 -26.65 3.61 1.72
N SER A 121 -25.78 2.62 1.54
CA SER A 121 -26.12 1.21 1.73
C SER A 121 -26.12 0.78 3.20
N GLY A 122 -25.52 1.57 4.10
CA GLY A 122 -25.29 1.21 5.50
C GLY A 122 -24.11 0.24 5.73
N THR A 123 -23.33 -0.07 4.68
CA THR A 123 -22.12 -0.92 4.78
C THR A 123 -21.00 -0.21 5.53
N LEU A 124 -20.92 1.12 5.37
CA LEU A 124 -19.98 1.98 6.06
C LEU A 124 -20.70 2.77 7.14
N LYS A 125 -20.14 2.79 8.36
CA LYS A 125 -20.62 3.62 9.46
C LYS A 125 -19.50 4.52 9.93
N TRP A 126 -19.80 5.82 10.04
CA TRP A 126 -18.86 6.81 10.54
C TRP A 126 -19.59 7.69 11.54
N ASN A 127 -19.18 7.62 12.81
CA ASN A 127 -19.75 8.45 13.86
C ASN A 127 -19.15 9.85 13.78
N VAL A 128 -19.96 10.86 14.12
CA VAL A 128 -19.53 12.25 14.14
C VAL A 128 -18.43 12.43 15.20
N GLY A 129 -17.32 13.04 14.80
CA GLY A 129 -16.15 13.27 15.66
C GLY A 129 -15.08 12.18 15.61
N GLU A 130 -15.40 11.01 15.03
CA GLU A 130 -14.42 9.93 14.83
C GLU A 130 -13.56 10.15 13.59
N LEU A 131 -12.43 9.46 13.50
CA LEU A 131 -11.64 9.41 12.27
C LEU A 131 -12.41 8.72 11.13
N PRO A 132 -12.22 9.13 9.86
CA PRO A 132 -12.84 8.46 8.73
C PRO A 132 -12.49 6.95 8.72
N PRO A 133 -13.47 6.06 8.52
CA PRO A 133 -13.25 4.61 8.46
C PRO A 133 -12.63 4.13 7.14
N PHE A 134 -12.02 5.04 6.38
CA PHE A 134 -11.41 4.85 5.05
C PHE A 134 -10.14 5.70 4.96
N GLY A 135 -9.33 5.48 3.92
CA GLY A 135 -8.00 6.10 3.81
C GLY A 135 -7.01 5.49 4.82
N SER A 136 -5.96 6.21 5.17
CA SER A 136 -4.88 5.70 6.06
C SER A 136 -4.90 6.28 7.48
N GLY A 137 -5.86 7.16 7.82
CA GLY A 137 -5.79 7.95 9.05
C GLY A 137 -4.70 9.04 9.02
N ALA A 138 -4.11 9.29 7.85
CA ALA A 138 -3.15 10.35 7.56
C ALA A 138 -3.59 11.15 6.32
N SER A 139 -2.94 12.27 6.04
CA SER A 139 -3.22 13.05 4.82
C SER A 139 -2.86 12.22 3.58
N PRO A 140 -3.78 11.97 2.64
CA PRO A 140 -3.50 11.14 1.46
C PRO A 140 -2.57 11.81 0.45
N TRP A 141 -2.31 13.11 0.59
CA TRP A 141 -1.38 13.85 -0.28
C TRP A 141 0.08 13.55 -0.01
N CYS A 142 0.42 13.20 1.22
CA CYS A 142 1.78 12.89 1.66
C CYS A 142 1.86 11.56 2.44
N ASN A 143 0.74 10.88 2.64
CA ASN A 143 0.58 9.76 3.58
C ASN A 143 1.27 10.06 4.93
N CYS A 144 1.04 11.26 5.46
CA CYS A 144 1.73 11.82 6.62
C CYS A 144 0.75 12.57 7.54
N GLN A 145 1.13 12.74 8.81
CA GLN A 145 0.35 13.53 9.78
C GLN A 145 0.73 15.02 9.73
N ASP A 146 2.03 15.30 9.59
CA ASP A 146 2.58 16.64 9.57
C ASP A 146 3.53 16.83 8.38
N THR A 147 3.56 18.06 7.88
CA THR A 147 4.50 18.52 6.84
C THR A 147 5.75 19.13 7.50
N PRO A 148 6.97 18.80 7.07
CA PRO A 148 8.18 19.34 7.67
C PRO A 148 8.36 20.85 7.39
N ASP A 149 9.01 21.56 8.32
CA ASP A 149 9.42 22.96 8.08
C ASP A 149 10.26 23.08 6.80
N ARG A 150 10.02 24.16 6.05
CA ARG A 150 10.67 24.43 4.75
C ARG A 150 10.56 23.23 3.79
N PHE A 151 9.41 22.57 3.76
CA PHE A 151 9.19 21.35 2.98
C PHE A 151 9.64 21.45 1.51
N LEU A 152 9.41 22.59 0.85
CA LEU A 152 9.81 22.77 -0.56
C LEU A 152 11.32 22.64 -0.83
N ASP A 153 12.16 23.04 0.14
CA ASP A 153 13.61 22.92 0.01
C ASP A 153 14.08 21.48 0.15
N LYS A 154 13.25 20.66 0.82
CA LYS A 154 13.53 19.26 1.15
C LYS A 154 13.03 18.29 0.07
N ILE A 155 12.08 18.70 -0.77
CA ILE A 155 11.56 17.85 -1.86
C ILE A 155 12.67 17.54 -2.85
N TRP A 156 12.91 16.25 -3.04
CA TRP A 156 13.72 15.70 -4.12
C TRP A 156 13.05 14.48 -4.73
N ILE A 157 13.40 14.19 -5.99
CA ILE A 157 12.86 13.05 -6.74
C ILE A 157 13.97 12.05 -7.08
N MET A 158 13.60 10.78 -7.19
CA MET A 158 14.52 9.66 -7.44
C MET A 158 13.86 8.56 -8.25
N HIS A 159 14.68 7.59 -8.68
CA HIS A 159 14.23 6.41 -9.45
C HIS A 159 13.34 6.76 -10.65
N ILE A 160 13.67 7.85 -11.34
CA ILE A 160 12.90 8.36 -12.46
C ILE A 160 13.02 7.38 -13.63
N SER A 161 11.89 6.86 -14.08
CA SER A 161 11.74 6.05 -15.29
C SER A 161 10.76 6.75 -16.21
N ILE A 162 11.24 7.16 -17.40
CA ILE A 162 10.42 7.83 -18.42
C ILE A 162 10.36 6.94 -19.64
N GLU A 163 9.16 6.60 -20.06
CA GLU A 163 8.90 5.86 -21.29
C GLU A 163 7.77 6.55 -22.07
N ASN A 164 8.11 7.09 -23.23
CA ASN A 164 7.22 7.94 -24.03
C ASN A 164 6.69 9.12 -23.18
N ASN A 165 5.38 9.34 -23.19
CA ASN A 165 4.70 10.40 -22.44
C ASN A 165 4.27 9.93 -21.03
N LYS A 166 4.98 8.97 -20.44
CA LYS A 166 4.70 8.45 -19.10
C LYS A 166 5.96 8.48 -18.26
N ALA A 167 5.83 8.87 -17.01
CA ALA A 167 6.89 8.85 -16.02
C ALA A 167 6.42 8.12 -14.76
N PHE A 168 7.30 7.30 -14.20
CA PHE A 168 7.22 6.80 -12.84
C PHE A 168 8.43 7.32 -12.08
N TYR A 169 8.22 7.82 -10.88
CA TYR A 169 9.30 8.29 -10.04
C TYR A 169 8.87 8.27 -8.58
N ASN A 170 9.87 8.40 -7.71
CA ASN A 170 9.69 8.54 -6.29
C ASN A 170 10.00 9.97 -5.85
N TRP A 171 9.38 10.42 -4.77
CA TRP A 171 9.76 11.67 -4.09
C TRP A 171 9.88 11.48 -2.58
N SER A 172 10.60 12.39 -1.92
CA SER A 172 10.83 12.36 -0.47
C SER A 172 11.15 13.77 0.06
N TRP A 173 10.95 13.99 1.36
CA TRP A 173 11.46 15.14 2.11
C TRP A 173 12.87 14.90 2.72
N GLY A 174 13.50 13.78 2.41
CA GLY A 174 14.85 13.46 2.92
C GLY A 174 14.87 12.96 4.37
N ASP A 175 13.72 12.55 4.90
CA ASP A 175 13.54 11.90 6.21
C ASP A 175 13.64 10.36 6.15
N GLY A 176 13.88 9.81 4.95
CA GLY A 176 13.95 8.37 4.71
C GLY A 176 12.64 7.74 4.26
N ILE A 177 11.54 8.50 4.26
CA ILE A 177 10.25 8.06 3.70
C ILE A 177 10.21 8.42 2.22
N VAL A 178 9.68 7.51 1.40
CA VAL A 178 9.65 7.63 -0.06
C VAL A 178 8.27 7.28 -0.56
N TYR A 179 7.75 8.10 -1.46
CA TYR A 179 6.40 8.00 -1.99
C TYR A 179 6.41 7.78 -3.50
N ASN A 180 5.47 6.99 -4.01
CA ASN A 180 5.35 6.65 -5.43
C ASN A 180 4.47 7.64 -6.19
N VAL A 181 4.93 8.06 -7.37
CA VAL A 181 4.19 8.97 -8.26
C VAL A 181 4.26 8.47 -9.70
N LYS A 182 3.14 8.63 -10.42
CA LYS A 182 3.15 8.54 -11.89
C LYS A 182 2.69 9.87 -12.48
N ALA A 183 3.31 10.24 -13.58
CA ALA A 183 2.91 11.39 -14.36
C ALA A 183 2.73 11.03 -15.83
N VAL A 184 1.87 11.77 -16.51
CA VAL A 184 1.65 11.68 -17.96
C VAL A 184 1.88 13.04 -18.59
N LYS A 185 2.46 13.06 -19.80
CA LYS A 185 2.68 14.28 -20.56
C LYS A 185 1.50 14.53 -21.50
N GLU A 186 0.72 15.57 -21.22
CA GLU A 186 -0.44 16.02 -21.99
C GLU A 186 -0.15 17.42 -22.55
N ASN A 187 -0.32 17.64 -23.86
CA ASN A 187 -0.05 18.95 -24.48
C ASN A 187 1.35 19.52 -24.15
N ASN A 188 2.36 18.64 -24.07
CA ASN A 188 3.74 18.96 -23.72
C ASN A 188 3.98 19.40 -22.26
N GLU A 189 3.01 19.20 -21.37
CA GLU A 189 3.11 19.48 -19.94
C GLU A 189 2.94 18.18 -19.13
N TRP A 190 3.78 17.97 -18.12
CA TRP A 190 3.66 16.83 -17.21
C TRP A 190 2.53 17.08 -16.21
N LYS A 191 1.72 16.05 -15.96
CA LYS A 191 0.64 16.07 -14.96
C LYS A 191 0.64 14.80 -14.15
N ILE A 192 0.26 14.90 -12.88
CA ILE A 192 0.14 13.76 -11.97
C ILE A 192 -1.04 12.88 -12.43
N SER A 193 -0.76 11.60 -12.67
CA SER A 193 -1.76 10.57 -12.99
C SER A 193 -2.01 9.61 -11.85
N TYR A 194 -1.10 9.58 -10.88
CA TYR A 194 -1.20 8.73 -9.70
C TYR A 194 -0.32 9.32 -8.61
N LEU A 195 -0.83 9.28 -7.38
CA LEU A 195 -0.14 9.62 -6.16
C LEU A 195 -0.43 8.53 -5.14
N GLU A 196 0.61 7.96 -4.55
CA GLU A 196 0.48 7.05 -3.41
C GLU A 196 -0.31 7.72 -2.29
N GLY A 197 -1.26 6.99 -1.70
CA GLY A 197 -2.22 7.53 -0.75
C GLY A 197 -3.60 7.79 -1.37
N PHE A 198 -3.73 7.76 -2.70
CA PHE A 198 -5.01 7.74 -3.43
C PHE A 198 -5.26 6.40 -4.17
N ASP A 199 -4.61 5.33 -3.72
CA ASP A 199 -4.79 3.98 -4.23
C ASP A 199 -6.23 3.49 -4.01
N TYR A 200 -7.01 3.31 -5.07
CA TYR A 200 -8.46 3.04 -4.97
C TYR A 200 -8.80 1.91 -3.99
N GLU A 201 -8.18 0.74 -4.15
CA GLU A 201 -8.51 -0.44 -3.34
C GLU A 201 -8.22 -0.22 -1.86
N SER A 202 -7.01 0.26 -1.50
CA SER A 202 -6.67 0.50 -0.10
C SER A 202 -7.34 1.75 0.49
N PHE A 203 -7.73 2.72 -0.34
CA PHE A 203 -8.42 3.92 0.14
C PHE A 203 -9.85 3.59 0.57
N VAL A 204 -10.58 2.84 -0.26
CA VAL A 204 -11.99 2.52 -0.01
C VAL A 204 -12.17 1.24 0.81
N GLU A 205 -11.09 0.49 1.06
CA GLU A 205 -11.10 -0.62 2.00
C GLU A 205 -11.40 -0.08 3.39
N SER A 206 -12.65 -0.23 3.83
CA SER A 206 -13.01 0.21 5.16
C SER A 206 -12.27 -0.62 6.20
N PHE A 207 -11.74 0.02 7.24
CA PHE A 207 -11.21 -0.70 8.40
C PHE A 207 -12.30 -1.49 9.14
N GLN A 208 -13.57 -1.22 8.80
CA GLN A 208 -14.76 -1.78 9.40
C GLN A 208 -15.47 -2.75 8.45
N LYS A 209 -14.77 -3.77 7.93
CA LYS A 209 -15.46 -4.86 7.24
C LYS A 209 -16.31 -5.63 8.26
N THR A 210 -17.61 -5.39 8.21
CA THR A 210 -18.61 -6.09 9.04
C THR A 210 -18.93 -7.48 8.49
N ASN A 211 -18.62 -7.73 7.21
CA ASN A 211 -18.96 -8.95 6.49
C ASN A 211 -17.77 -9.88 6.22
N ASP A 212 -16.59 -9.60 6.79
CA ASP A 212 -15.47 -10.53 6.72
C ASP A 212 -14.88 -10.87 8.10
N PHE A 213 -14.13 -11.98 8.14
CA PHE A 213 -13.57 -12.51 9.38
C PHE A 213 -12.36 -11.71 9.90
N THR A 214 -11.90 -10.68 9.20
CA THR A 214 -10.71 -9.93 9.60
C THR A 214 -11.01 -8.98 10.76
N GLY A 215 -9.97 -8.64 11.51
CA GLY A 215 -10.04 -7.75 12.67
C GLY A 215 -9.78 -8.45 14.00
N ARG A 216 -10.21 -7.78 15.08
CA ARG A 216 -10.02 -8.27 16.45
C ARG A 216 -11.24 -9.03 16.94
N TRP A 217 -10.99 -10.19 17.52
CA TRP A 217 -11.99 -11.05 18.12
C TRP A 217 -11.52 -11.47 19.49
N LYS A 218 -12.44 -11.81 20.38
CA LYS A 218 -12.07 -12.28 21.70
C LYS A 218 -13.02 -13.32 22.22
N ASN A 219 -12.53 -14.06 23.20
CA ASN A 219 -13.35 -14.78 24.16
C ASN A 219 -12.91 -14.32 25.57
N ASP A 220 -13.31 -15.06 26.60
CA ASP A 220 -12.99 -14.72 27.99
C ASP A 220 -11.48 -14.71 28.31
N MET A 221 -10.64 -15.39 27.51
CA MET A 221 -9.23 -15.68 27.83
C MET A 221 -8.23 -15.11 26.83
N VAL A 222 -8.59 -15.07 25.54
CA VAL A 222 -7.66 -14.74 24.44
C VAL A 222 -8.25 -13.73 23.46
N SER A 223 -7.35 -12.94 22.88
CA SER A 223 -7.65 -12.04 21.76
C SER A 223 -7.06 -12.61 20.48
N LEU A 224 -7.84 -12.59 19.42
CA LEU A 224 -7.45 -12.97 18.07
C LEU A 224 -7.30 -11.72 17.23
N ASN A 225 -6.14 -11.53 16.60
CA ASN A 225 -5.97 -10.53 15.55
C ASN A 225 -5.83 -11.25 14.20
N ILE A 226 -6.84 -11.12 13.36
CA ILE A 226 -6.98 -11.91 12.13
C ILE A 226 -6.79 -11.01 10.92
N GLY A 227 -5.72 -11.27 10.16
CA GLY A 227 -5.49 -10.69 8.85
C GLY A 227 -5.81 -11.67 7.71
N ASN A 228 -5.57 -11.23 6.48
CA ASN A 228 -5.85 -12.04 5.29
C ASN A 228 -5.00 -13.32 5.16
N LYS A 229 -3.85 -13.38 5.84
CA LYS A 229 -2.87 -14.47 5.70
C LYS A 229 -2.41 -15.07 7.03
N SER A 230 -2.73 -14.43 8.14
CA SER A 230 -2.24 -14.81 9.46
C SER A 230 -3.27 -14.50 10.53
N LEU A 231 -3.25 -15.32 11.57
CA LEU A 231 -3.99 -15.19 12.80
C LEU A 231 -2.98 -15.09 13.93
N ALA A 232 -3.01 -14.00 14.70
CA ALA A 232 -2.27 -13.89 15.95
C ALA A 232 -3.21 -14.21 17.11
N PHE A 233 -2.76 -15.10 17.98
CA PHE A 233 -3.47 -15.60 19.16
C PHE A 233 -2.76 -15.04 20.40
N GLU A 234 -3.33 -14.01 21.02
CA GLU A 234 -2.73 -13.28 22.13
C GLU A 234 -3.27 -13.75 23.48
N TYR A 235 -2.34 -14.12 24.36
CA TYR A 235 -2.59 -14.59 25.72
C TYR A 235 -2.08 -13.55 26.71
N HIS A 236 -3.01 -12.89 27.40
CA HIS A 236 -2.74 -11.96 28.51
C HIS A 236 -1.61 -10.93 28.26
N GLY A 237 -1.39 -10.52 27.00
CA GLY A 237 -0.37 -9.56 26.58
C GLY A 237 1.09 -10.01 26.73
N GLN A 238 1.35 -11.29 27.06
CA GLN A 238 2.71 -11.79 27.32
C GLN A 238 3.14 -12.92 26.40
N CYS A 239 2.19 -13.49 25.66
CA CYS A 239 2.42 -14.62 24.77
C CYS A 239 1.55 -14.45 23.52
N VAL A 240 2.16 -14.49 22.35
CA VAL A 240 1.47 -14.45 21.06
C VAL A 240 1.87 -15.64 20.20
N TYR A 241 0.88 -16.36 19.68
CA TYR A 241 1.09 -17.46 18.73
C TYR A 241 0.60 -17.04 17.36
N PHE A 242 1.40 -17.28 16.33
CA PHE A 242 1.09 -16.91 14.96
C PHE A 242 0.75 -18.17 14.14
N TYR A 243 -0.40 -18.14 13.50
CA TYR A 243 -0.90 -19.22 12.67
C TYR A 243 -1.19 -18.71 11.25
N PRO A 244 -0.73 -19.39 10.19
CA PRO A 244 -1.15 -19.07 8.84
C PRO A 244 -2.65 -19.28 8.66
N VAL A 245 -3.27 -18.42 7.86
CA VAL A 245 -4.68 -18.47 7.51
C VAL A 245 -4.83 -18.89 6.05
N ARG A 246 -5.68 -19.89 5.81
CA ARG A 246 -6.16 -20.25 4.47
C ARG A 246 -7.58 -19.73 4.29
N LYS A 247 -7.72 -18.62 3.56
CA LYS A 247 -9.03 -18.04 3.22
C LYS A 247 -9.82 -19.01 2.32
N ILE A 248 -11.06 -19.32 2.69
CA ILE A 248 -12.01 -20.12 1.90
C ILE A 248 -13.01 -19.20 1.20
N SER A 249 -13.56 -18.22 1.92
CA SER A 249 -14.46 -17.17 1.43
C SER A 249 -14.29 -15.91 2.28
N ASP A 250 -15.10 -14.87 2.08
CA ASP A 250 -15.09 -13.70 2.97
C ASP A 250 -15.56 -14.03 4.40
N THR A 251 -16.36 -15.08 4.57
CA THR A 251 -16.92 -15.49 5.86
C THR A 251 -16.30 -16.76 6.42
N GLU A 252 -15.39 -17.41 5.69
CA GLU A 252 -14.81 -18.69 6.12
C GLU A 252 -13.29 -18.74 5.90
N PHE A 253 -12.59 -19.29 6.88
CA PHE A 253 -11.16 -19.58 6.76
C PHE A 253 -10.74 -20.78 7.59
N GLU A 254 -9.57 -21.34 7.29
CA GLU A 254 -8.91 -22.33 8.13
C GLU A 254 -7.68 -21.75 8.78
N MET A 255 -7.51 -22.06 10.06
CA MET A 255 -6.26 -21.87 10.78
C MET A 255 -5.36 -23.08 10.50
N ILE A 256 -4.18 -22.82 9.96
CA ILE A 256 -3.17 -23.83 9.71
C ILE A 256 -2.29 -23.93 10.94
N TRP A 257 -2.10 -25.15 11.44
CA TRP A 257 -1.26 -25.38 12.60
C TRP A 257 0.18 -24.98 12.30
N ALA A 258 0.76 -24.16 13.17
CA ALA A 258 2.13 -23.69 13.09
C ALA A 258 2.70 -23.61 14.51
N ARG A 259 4.02 -23.42 14.61
CA ARG A 259 4.75 -23.35 15.88
C ARG A 259 5.51 -22.04 16.02
N GLU A 260 5.01 -20.99 15.36
CA GLU A 260 5.60 -19.66 15.48
C GLU A 260 4.99 -18.98 16.72
N MET A 261 5.82 -18.72 17.73
CA MET A 261 5.38 -18.13 18.98
C MET A 261 6.40 -17.11 19.47
N ASP A 262 5.89 -16.01 20.02
CA ASP A 262 6.65 -15.05 20.82
C ASP A 262 6.07 -15.07 22.24
N CYS A 263 6.66 -15.90 23.09
CA CYS A 263 6.09 -16.27 24.38
C CYS A 263 7.18 -16.39 25.45
N LYS A 264 6.92 -15.84 26.63
CA LYS A 264 7.77 -16.08 27.81
C LYS A 264 7.56 -17.45 28.44
N PHE A 265 6.37 -18.03 28.23
CA PHE A 265 5.97 -19.32 28.77
C PHE A 265 5.24 -20.14 27.71
N ASP A 266 5.58 -21.42 27.60
CA ASP A 266 4.88 -22.39 26.77
C ASP A 266 3.49 -22.67 27.36
N ASN A 267 2.45 -22.61 26.52
CA ASN A 267 1.07 -22.89 26.91
C ASN A 267 0.68 -24.37 26.75
N GLY A 268 1.64 -25.25 26.41
CA GLY A 268 1.41 -26.69 26.28
C GLY A 268 0.78 -27.09 24.94
N THR A 269 0.88 -26.24 23.91
CA THR A 269 0.39 -26.58 22.56
C THR A 269 1.19 -27.70 21.89
N ASP A 270 2.37 -28.04 22.40
CA ASP A 270 3.18 -29.18 21.97
C ASP A 270 2.80 -30.51 22.65
N GLU A 271 1.89 -30.49 23.63
CA GLU A 271 1.48 -31.70 24.34
C GLU A 271 0.72 -32.67 23.42
N THR A 272 0.99 -33.96 23.58
CA THR A 272 0.33 -35.01 22.76
C THR A 272 -0.84 -35.68 23.47
N PHE A 273 -0.90 -35.56 24.81
CA PHE A 273 -1.88 -36.22 25.67
C PHE A 273 -2.00 -37.74 25.44
N GLY A 274 -0.96 -38.38 24.91
CA GLY A 274 -0.98 -39.81 24.54
C GLY A 274 -1.91 -40.13 23.36
N LEU A 275 -2.38 -39.13 22.61
CA LEU A 275 -3.25 -39.30 21.46
C LEU A 275 -2.43 -39.64 20.21
N LYS A 276 -3.01 -40.45 19.32
CA LYS A 276 -2.43 -40.74 17.99
C LYS A 276 -2.75 -39.66 16.96
N ASP A 277 -3.89 -39.01 17.13
CA ASP A 277 -4.38 -37.96 16.25
C ASP A 277 -4.15 -36.62 16.93
N ILE A 278 -3.06 -35.96 16.53
CA ILE A 278 -2.57 -34.70 17.11
C ILE A 278 -2.37 -33.66 16.01
N PRO A 279 -2.44 -32.35 16.34
CA PRO A 279 -2.16 -31.29 15.39
C PRO A 279 -0.79 -31.42 14.74
N GLN A 280 -0.71 -31.20 13.43
CA GLN A 280 0.51 -31.33 12.64
C GLN A 280 0.84 -30.02 11.93
N VAL A 281 2.11 -29.60 12.02
CA VAL A 281 2.57 -28.37 11.35
C VAL A 281 2.22 -28.39 9.86
N GLY A 282 1.63 -27.30 9.38
CA GLY A 282 1.19 -27.14 8.00
C GLY A 282 -0.15 -27.81 7.66
N LYS A 283 -0.81 -28.48 8.62
CA LYS A 283 -2.15 -29.05 8.44
C LYS A 283 -3.24 -28.13 9.00
N PRO A 284 -4.44 -28.12 8.40
CA PRO A 284 -5.58 -27.41 8.98
C PRO A 284 -5.87 -27.92 10.39
N PHE A 285 -6.01 -27.00 11.34
CA PHE A 285 -6.36 -27.31 12.73
C PHE A 285 -7.83 -27.07 13.03
N SER A 286 -8.35 -25.95 12.52
CA SER A 286 -9.75 -25.57 12.67
C SER A 286 -10.25 -24.79 11.47
N LYS A 287 -11.57 -24.84 11.26
CA LYS A 287 -12.31 -23.98 10.36
C LYS A 287 -13.10 -22.96 11.19
N PHE A 288 -12.99 -21.70 10.81
CA PHE A 288 -13.77 -20.61 11.36
C PHE A 288 -14.83 -20.17 10.35
N THR A 289 -16.04 -19.91 10.82
CA THR A 289 -17.17 -19.41 10.03
C THR A 289 -17.77 -18.21 10.73
N LEU A 290 -17.77 -17.06 10.06
CA LEU A 290 -18.45 -15.85 10.48
C LEU A 290 -19.96 -16.00 10.28
N LYS A 291 -20.72 -15.93 11.38
CA LYS A 291 -22.18 -15.92 11.37
C LYS A 291 -22.69 -15.03 12.49
N ASN A 292 -23.67 -14.18 12.21
CA ASN A 292 -24.29 -13.31 13.22
C ASN A 292 -23.27 -12.48 14.04
N ASN A 293 -22.20 -12.00 13.39
CA ASN A 293 -21.14 -11.21 14.02
C ASN A 293 -20.31 -11.95 15.09
N ALA A 294 -20.31 -13.28 15.05
CA ALA A 294 -19.44 -14.15 15.82
C ALA A 294 -18.69 -15.12 14.90
N LEU A 295 -17.48 -15.49 15.30
CA LEU A 295 -16.73 -16.56 14.64
C LEU A 295 -17.03 -17.88 15.34
N HIS A 296 -17.68 -18.80 14.63
CA HIS A 296 -17.86 -20.16 15.12
C HIS A 296 -16.71 -21.05 14.64
N VAL A 297 -16.24 -21.92 15.52
CA VAL A 297 -15.04 -22.73 15.27
C VAL A 297 -15.37 -24.21 15.25
N GLN A 298 -14.91 -24.88 14.19
CA GLN A 298 -14.92 -26.33 14.08
C GLN A 298 -13.47 -26.84 14.12
N TYR A 299 -13.11 -27.54 15.19
CA TYR A 299 -11.80 -28.19 15.33
C TYR A 299 -11.76 -29.54 14.61
N TYR A 300 -10.69 -29.78 13.86
CA TYR A 300 -10.44 -31.08 13.22
C TYR A 300 -9.88 -32.09 14.23
N TYR A 301 -9.12 -31.65 15.23
CA TYR A 301 -8.52 -32.47 16.28
C TYR A 301 -9.30 -32.40 17.60
N LYS A 302 -10.60 -32.74 17.58
CA LYS A 302 -11.53 -32.51 18.72
C LYS A 302 -11.05 -33.09 20.05
N LYS A 303 -10.62 -34.36 20.06
CA LYS A 303 -10.13 -35.03 21.27
C LYS A 303 -8.89 -34.36 21.86
N TRP A 304 -8.03 -33.84 21.00
CA TRP A 304 -6.85 -33.10 21.43
C TRP A 304 -7.26 -31.78 22.07
N VAL A 305 -8.18 -31.04 21.45
CA VAL A 305 -8.72 -29.78 22.01
C VAL A 305 -9.42 -30.00 23.35
N GLU A 306 -10.19 -31.09 23.49
CA GLU A 306 -10.81 -31.49 24.75
C GLU A 306 -9.75 -31.71 25.84
N LYS A 307 -8.71 -32.51 25.54
CA LYS A 307 -7.62 -32.80 26.49
C LYS A 307 -6.78 -31.58 26.85
N TYR A 308 -6.48 -30.73 25.87
CA TYR A 308 -5.82 -29.46 26.10
C TYR A 308 -6.64 -28.55 27.00
N SER A 309 -7.96 -28.45 26.73
CA SER A 309 -8.88 -27.60 27.50
C SER A 309 -9.09 -28.06 28.95
N GLU A 310 -8.83 -29.33 29.27
CA GLU A 310 -8.79 -29.83 30.65
C GLU A 310 -7.63 -29.23 31.45
N GLN A 311 -6.53 -28.84 30.78
CA GLN A 311 -5.34 -28.26 31.41
C GLN A 311 -5.30 -26.73 31.30
N VAL A 312 -5.76 -26.20 30.16
CA VAL A 312 -5.73 -24.78 29.83
C VAL A 312 -7.09 -24.33 29.31
N SER A 313 -7.92 -23.80 30.20
CA SER A 313 -9.28 -23.38 29.88
C SER A 313 -9.32 -22.09 29.05
N GLY A 314 -10.34 -21.96 28.20
CA GLY A 314 -10.71 -20.70 27.55
C GLY A 314 -9.90 -20.35 26.30
N VAL A 315 -8.90 -21.15 25.93
CA VAL A 315 -8.03 -20.86 24.78
C VAL A 315 -8.70 -21.22 23.46
N PHE A 316 -9.04 -22.50 23.28
CA PHE A 316 -9.70 -23.01 22.09
C PHE A 316 -11.20 -23.18 22.35
N THR A 317 -11.97 -22.13 22.08
CA THR A 317 -13.43 -22.09 22.28
C THR A 317 -14.18 -22.32 20.97
N SER A 318 -15.45 -22.70 21.08
CA SER A 318 -16.31 -22.88 19.89
C SER A 318 -16.74 -21.56 19.26
N GLU A 319 -16.55 -20.44 19.94
CA GLU A 319 -17.03 -19.13 19.54
C GLU A 319 -16.08 -18.01 20.00
N TYR A 320 -15.96 -16.97 19.16
CA TYR A 320 -15.28 -15.72 19.45
C TYR A 320 -16.16 -14.56 19.01
N GLU A 321 -16.27 -13.55 19.86
CA GLU A 321 -17.04 -12.34 19.59
C GLU A 321 -16.14 -11.27 18.99
N LYS A 322 -16.66 -10.46 18.07
CA LYS A 322 -15.91 -9.34 17.52
C LYS A 322 -15.64 -8.35 18.65
N GLU A 323 -14.37 -8.04 18.88
CA GLU A 323 -14.02 -7.01 19.84
C GLU A 323 -14.48 -5.68 19.24
N ARG A 324 -15.50 -5.08 19.86
CA ARG A 324 -15.86 -3.71 19.55
C ARG A 324 -14.74 -2.86 20.11
N GLU A 325 -14.12 -2.06 19.26
CA GLU A 325 -13.26 -0.99 19.73
C GLU A 325 -14.17 -0.02 20.50
N GLU A 326 -14.18 -0.17 21.83
CA GLU A 326 -14.72 0.86 22.71
C GLU A 326 -13.72 2.01 22.65
N TYR A 327 -14.05 3.03 21.87
CA TYR A 327 -13.40 4.33 21.93
C TYR A 327 -14.24 5.29 22.75
#